data_AF-A0A522JVA3-F1
#
_entry.id   AF-A0A522JVA3-F1
#
_cell.length_a   1.000
_cell.length_b   1.000
_cell.length_c   1.000
_cell.angle_alpha   90.00
_cell.angle_beta   90.00
_cell.angle_gamma   90.00
#
_symmetry.space_group_name_H-M   'P 1'
#
loop_
_entity.id
_entity.type
_entity.pdbx_description
1 polymer ?
#
loop_
_entity_poly.entity_id
_entity_poly.type
_entity_poly.pdbx_seq_one_letter_code
_entity_poly.pdbx_strand_id
1 'polypeptide(L)'
;MPMNEPVHAISPASAALNTRIAFLVELARRLHKYGTSAPRLEMAISGVAQRLGLIAEVWSSPTAIIISFADQGQGEEGLAQVTQVVRLLPGDVNLERLCRADDIADQVIDG
;
A
#
# COMPACT_ATOMS: atom_id res chain seq x y z
N MET A 1 8.43 30.43 -33.75
CA MET A 1 7.44 29.86 -32.82
C MET A 1 7.88 28.44 -32.53
N PRO A 2 8.46 28.11 -31.35
CA PRO A 2 8.76 26.71 -31.07
C PRO A 2 7.44 25.96 -30.89
N MET A 3 7.31 24.87 -31.64
CA MET A 3 6.23 23.91 -31.57
C MET A 3 6.27 23.27 -30.18
N ASN A 4 5.18 23.39 -29.43
CA ASN A 4 5.03 22.75 -28.14
C ASN A 4 4.83 21.25 -28.40
N GLU A 5 5.90 20.45 -28.35
CA GLU A 5 5.79 18.99 -28.44
C GLU A 5 4.88 18.49 -27.30
N PRO A 6 3.94 17.57 -27.57
CA PRO A 6 3.12 17.01 -26.51
C PRO A 6 4.01 16.16 -25.60
N VAL A 7 4.22 16.63 -24.38
CA VAL A 7 4.80 15.80 -23.31
C VAL A 7 3.90 14.56 -23.18
N HIS A 8 4.36 13.42 -23.68
CA HIS A 8 3.65 12.15 -23.46
C HIS A 8 3.71 11.89 -21.96
N ALA A 9 2.59 12.11 -21.27
CA ALA A 9 2.47 11.76 -19.87
C ALA A 9 2.67 10.24 -19.78
N ILE A 10 3.79 9.82 -19.19
CA ILE A 10 4.06 8.40 -18.94
C ILE A 10 3.01 7.94 -17.94
N SER A 11 2.04 7.14 -18.41
CA SER A 11 1.04 6.55 -17.54
C SER A 11 1.75 5.56 -16.61
N PRO A 12 1.57 5.65 -15.28
CA PRO A 12 2.25 4.74 -14.36
C PRO A 12 1.79 3.28 -14.52
N ALA A 13 0.65 3.05 -15.18
CA ALA A 13 0.16 1.73 -15.55
C ALA A 13 0.96 1.06 -16.70
N SER A 14 1.73 1.81 -17.48
CA SER A 14 2.56 1.25 -18.57
C SER A 14 3.93 0.73 -18.11
N ALA A 15 4.29 0.97 -16.84
CA ALA A 15 5.51 0.42 -16.26
C ALA A 15 5.43 -1.11 -16.14
N ALA A 16 6.59 -1.78 -16.20
CA ALA A 16 6.66 -3.23 -16.02
C ALA A 16 5.99 -3.67 -14.70
N LEU A 17 5.26 -4.79 -14.73
CA LEU A 17 4.49 -5.31 -13.60
C LEU A 17 5.32 -5.38 -12.31
N ASN A 18 6.53 -5.94 -12.38
CA ASN A 18 7.42 -6.08 -11.22
C ASN A 18 7.81 -4.72 -10.61
N THR A 19 7.96 -3.67 -11.43
CA THR A 19 8.27 -2.32 -10.95
C THR A 19 7.09 -1.73 -10.17
N ARG A 20 5.86 -1.91 -10.69
CA ARG A 20 4.62 -1.48 -10.03
C ARG A 20 4.43 -2.19 -8.68
N ILE A 21 4.64 -3.51 -8.66
CA ILE A 21 4.59 -4.33 -7.43
C ILE A 21 5.65 -3.90 -6.42
N ALA A 22 6.91 -3.74 -6.85
CA ALA A 22 8.00 -3.34 -5.95
C ALA A 22 7.73 -1.98 -5.28
N PHE A 23 7.16 -1.04 -6.02
CA PHE A 23 6.73 0.24 -5.47
C PHE A 23 5.65 0.09 -4.39
N LEU A 24 4.61 -0.71 -4.64
CA LEU A 24 3.52 -0.96 -3.68
C LEU A 24 4.03 -1.64 -2.40
N VAL A 25 4.92 -2.63 -2.53
CA VAL A 25 5.54 -3.30 -1.38
C VAL A 25 6.33 -2.31 -0.52
N GLU A 26 7.14 -1.45 -1.13
CA GLU A 26 7.93 -0.47 -0.39
C GLU A 26 7.05 0.62 0.26
N LEU A 27 5.99 1.06 -0.41
CA LEU A 27 5.01 1.98 0.16
C LEU A 27 4.32 1.36 1.38
N ALA A 28 3.83 0.13 1.26
CA ALA A 28 3.18 -0.60 2.34
C ALA A 28 4.10 -0.75 3.55
N ARG A 29 5.37 -1.13 3.32
CA ARG A 29 6.39 -1.24 4.36
C ARG A 29 6.57 0.07 5.13
N ARG A 30 6.65 1.21 4.43
CA ARG A 30 6.84 2.53 5.07
C ARG A 30 5.61 2.97 5.87
N LEU A 31 4.41 2.86 5.27
CA LEU A 31 3.17 3.21 5.97
C LEU A 31 3.00 2.39 7.25
N HIS A 32 3.31 1.10 7.18
CA HIS A 32 3.28 0.21 8.33
C HIS A 32 4.28 0.59 9.42
N LYS A 33 5.56 0.84 9.06
CA LYS A 33 6.59 1.32 10.01
C LYS A 33 6.18 2.60 10.73
N TYR A 34 5.46 3.49 10.05
CA TYR A 34 4.97 4.74 10.64
C TYR A 34 3.73 4.56 11.54
N GLY A 35 3.25 3.34 11.74
CA GLY A 35 2.11 3.05 12.59
C GLY A 35 0.76 3.38 11.95
N THR A 36 0.68 3.37 10.61
CA THR A 36 -0.62 3.50 9.93
C THR A 36 -1.53 2.35 10.35
N SER A 37 -2.77 2.64 10.76
CA SER A 37 -3.74 1.60 11.11
C SER A 37 -3.99 0.66 9.93
N ALA A 38 -4.26 -0.61 10.22
CA ALA A 38 -4.46 -1.63 9.18
C ALA A 38 -5.52 -1.24 8.13
N PRO A 39 -6.73 -0.77 8.49
CA PRO A 39 -7.74 -0.38 7.50
C PRO A 39 -7.28 0.77 6.61
N ARG A 40 -6.55 1.75 7.17
CA ARG A 40 -6.06 2.90 6.41
C ARG A 40 -4.92 2.49 5.46
N LEU A 41 -4.03 1.60 5.90
CA LEU A 41 -2.98 1.04 5.07
C LEU A 41 -3.59 0.25 3.91
N GLU A 42 -4.52 -0.65 4.19
CA GLU A 42 -5.21 -1.49 3.21
C GLU A 42 -5.89 -0.63 2.14
N MET A 43 -6.72 0.34 2.54
CA MET A 43 -7.36 1.27 1.61
C MET A 43 -6.35 2.08 0.78
N ALA A 44 -5.25 2.55 1.38
CA ALA A 44 -4.26 3.33 0.66
C ALA A 44 -3.54 2.49 -0.41
N ILE A 45 -3.14 1.26 -0.07
CA ILE A 45 -2.43 0.38 -1.00
C ILE A 45 -3.34 -0.10 -2.12
N SER A 46 -4.58 -0.50 -1.82
CA SER A 46 -5.55 -0.87 -2.85
C SER A 46 -5.88 0.30 -3.78
N GLY A 47 -6.05 1.52 -3.25
CA GLY A 47 -6.28 2.71 -4.07
C GLY A 47 -5.11 3.08 -4.97
N VAL A 48 -3.87 2.98 -4.48
CA VAL A 48 -2.67 3.20 -5.30
C VAL A 48 -2.51 2.10 -6.34
N ALA A 49 -2.78 0.84 -6.00
CA ALA A 49 -2.71 -0.28 -6.94
C ALA A 49 -3.65 -0.06 -8.13
N GLN A 50 -4.88 0.42 -7.90
CA GLN A 50 -5.81 0.75 -8.97
C GLN A 50 -5.24 1.79 -9.94
N ARG A 51 -4.59 2.84 -9.43
CA ARG A 51 -3.94 3.85 -10.28
C ARG A 51 -2.74 3.30 -11.07
N LEU A 52 -2.16 2.19 -10.62
CA LEU A 52 -1.10 1.47 -11.31
C LEU A 52 -1.63 0.36 -12.23
N GLY A 53 -2.96 0.23 -12.40
CA GLY A 53 -3.56 -0.82 -13.22
C GLY A 53 -3.46 -2.22 -12.60
N LEU A 54 -3.45 -2.29 -11.26
CA LEU A 54 -3.39 -3.55 -10.50
C LEU A 54 -4.61 -3.66 -9.58
N ILE A 55 -4.94 -4.89 -9.24
CA ILE A 55 -5.79 -5.22 -8.09
C ILE A 55 -4.83 -5.67 -6.99
N ALA A 56 -4.97 -5.09 -5.80
CA ALA A 56 -4.20 -5.48 -4.62
C ALA A 56 -5.14 -5.82 -3.47
N GLU A 57 -5.14 -7.09 -3.08
CA GLU A 57 -5.77 -7.55 -1.85
C GLU A 57 -4.73 -7.50 -0.75
N VAL A 58 -5.02 -6.73 0.30
CA VAL A 58 -4.05 -6.38 1.34
C VAL A 58 -4.62 -6.82 2.68
N TRP A 59 -3.77 -7.45 3.47
CA TRP A 59 -4.05 -7.70 4.88
C TRP A 59 -2.87 -7.25 5.71
N SER A 60 -3.14 -6.52 6.79
CA SER A 60 -2.11 -6.00 7.69
C SER A 60 -2.34 -6.43 9.14
N SER A 61 -1.25 -6.78 9.81
CA SER A 61 -1.16 -7.01 11.26
C SER A 61 -0.02 -6.19 11.84
N PRO A 62 0.14 -6.08 13.17
CA PRO A 62 1.21 -5.29 13.77
C PRO A 62 2.64 -5.66 13.36
N THR A 63 2.89 -6.87 12.84
CA THR A 63 4.25 -7.33 12.48
C THR A 63 4.36 -7.89 11.06
N ALA A 64 3.29 -7.88 10.29
CA ALA A 64 3.29 -8.42 8.94
C ALA A 64 2.25 -7.77 8.04
N ILE A 65 2.59 -7.70 6.76
CA ILE A 65 1.68 -7.34 5.67
C ILE A 65 1.70 -8.48 4.66
N ILE A 66 0.53 -8.87 4.19
CA ILE A 66 0.37 -9.81 3.06
C ILE A 66 -0.33 -9.04 1.95
N ILE A 67 0.24 -9.10 0.74
CA ILE A 67 -0.34 -8.44 -0.44
C ILE A 67 -0.38 -9.42 -1.60
N SER A 68 -1.56 -9.64 -2.16
CA SER A 68 -1.75 -10.40 -3.40
C SER A 68 -2.08 -9.45 -4.54
N PHE A 69 -1.33 -9.57 -5.64
CA PHE A 69 -1.46 -8.71 -6.82
C PHE A 69 -2.01 -9.48 -8.02
N ALA A 70 -2.96 -8.87 -8.72
CA ALA A 70 -3.43 -9.29 -10.03
C ALA A 70 -3.36 -8.10 -11.02
N ASP A 71 -3.10 -8.37 -12.29
CA ASP A 71 -3.16 -7.34 -13.32
C ASP A 71 -4.61 -7.08 -13.73
N GLN A 72 -5.06 -5.82 -13.70
CA GLN A 72 -6.44 -5.47 -14.08
C GLN A 72 -6.74 -5.81 -15.54
N GLY A 73 -5.72 -5.84 -16.41
CA GLY A 73 -5.89 -6.19 -17.82
C GLY A 73 -6.35 -7.63 -18.04
N GLN A 74 -6.30 -8.49 -17.01
CA GLN A 74 -6.71 -9.89 -17.08
C GLN A 74 -8.13 -10.15 -16.55
N GLY A 75 -8.85 -9.11 -16.11
CA GLY A 75 -10.21 -9.24 -15.56
C GLY A 75 -10.25 -9.72 -14.10
N GLU A 76 -11.43 -9.64 -13.49
CA GLU A 76 -11.66 -9.99 -12.07
C GLU A 76 -11.51 -11.50 -11.77
N GLU A 77 -11.54 -12.35 -12.80
CA GLU A 77 -11.29 -13.80 -12.71
C GLU A 77 -9.80 -14.16 -12.74
N GLY A 78 -8.92 -13.15 -12.90
CA GLY A 78 -7.48 -13.34 -12.90
C GLY A 78 -6.98 -13.82 -11.54
N LEU A 79 -6.38 -15.02 -11.50
CA LEU A 79 -5.65 -15.51 -10.33
C LEU A 79 -4.58 -14.50 -9.91
N ALA A 80 -4.40 -14.34 -8.60
CA ALA A 80 -3.28 -13.57 -8.06
C ALA A 80 -1.97 -14.10 -8.65
N GLN A 81 -1.26 -13.24 -9.37
CA GLN A 81 -0.02 -13.60 -10.06
C GLN A 81 1.17 -13.60 -9.11
N VAL A 82 1.14 -12.72 -8.11
CA VAL A 82 2.23 -12.52 -7.16
C VAL A 82 1.65 -12.25 -5.79
N THR A 83 2.07 -13.03 -4.80
CA THR A 83 1.83 -12.74 -3.38
C THR A 83 3.13 -12.37 -2.70
N GLN A 84 3.12 -11.26 -1.96
CA GLN A 84 4.25 -10.75 -1.20
C GLN A 84 3.92 -10.81 0.29
N VAL A 85 4.85 -11.34 1.09
CA VAL A 85 4.76 -11.37 2.55
C VAL A 85 5.87 -10.49 3.10
N VAL A 86 5.49 -9.35 3.67
CA VAL A 86 6.41 -8.41 4.30
C VAL A 86 6.38 -8.64 5.80
N ARG A 87 7.49 -9.09 6.37
CA ARG A 87 7.67 -9.20 7.82
C ARG A 87 8.40 -7.97 8.34
N LEU A 88 7.95 -7.46 9.48
CA LEU A 88 8.59 -6.38 10.21
C LEU A 88 8.98 -6.88 11.60
N LEU A 89 10.20 -6.53 12.05
CA LEU A 89 10.67 -6.93 13.36
C LEU A 89 9.96 -6.09 14.46
N PRO A 90 9.70 -6.67 15.64
CA PRO A 90 9.24 -5.89 16.79
C PRO A 90 10.19 -4.70 17.05
N GLY A 91 9.67 -3.47 17.04
CA GLY A 91 10.46 -2.22 17.18
C GLY A 91 10.66 -1.41 15.88
N ASP A 92 10.36 -1.98 14.71
CA ASP A 92 10.31 -1.22 13.44
C ASP A 92 9.06 -0.34 13.32
N VAL A 93 8.04 -0.63 14.14
CA VAL A 93 6.81 0.17 14.28
C VAL A 93 7.01 1.15 15.42
N ASN A 94 6.62 2.41 15.24
CA ASN A 94 6.63 3.40 16.32
C ASN A 94 5.48 3.15 17.32
N LEU A 95 5.64 2.12 18.14
CA LEU A 95 4.64 1.70 19.13
C LEU A 95 4.41 2.77 20.20
N GLU A 96 5.41 3.59 20.53
CA GLU A 96 5.24 4.71 21.46
C GLU A 96 4.20 5.71 20.95
N ARG A 97 4.26 6.10 19.67
CA ARG A 97 3.26 6.99 19.07
C ARG A 97 1.89 6.34 18.96
N LEU A 98 1.85 5.03 18.72
CA LEU A 98 0.60 4.27 18.66
C LEU A 98 -0.08 4.22 20.04
N CYS A 99 0.65 3.81 21.08
CA CYS A 99 0.14 3.80 22.45
C CYS A 99 -0.35 5.18 22.90
N ARG A 100 0.40 6.26 22.61
CA ARG A 100 -0.07 7.62 22.95
C ARG A 100 -1.35 8.01 22.21
N ALA A 101 -1.54 7.56 20.98
CA ALA A 101 -2.77 7.83 20.24
C ALA A 101 -3.94 7.03 20.81
N ASP A 102 -3.70 5.78 21.19
CA ASP A 102 -4.69 4.92 21.86
C ASP A 102 -5.07 5.51 23.23
N ASP A 103 -4.11 5.94 24.06
CA ASP A 103 -4.37 6.57 25.35
C ASP A 103 -5.23 7.84 25.25
N ILE A 104 -5.02 8.65 24.20
CA ILE A 104 -5.83 9.85 23.93
C ILE A 104 -7.24 9.45 23.49
N ALA A 105 -7.37 8.43 22.66
CA ALA A 105 -8.67 7.94 22.22
C ALA A 105 -9.47 7.38 23.40
N ASP A 106 -8.84 6.61 24.27
CA ASP A 106 -9.45 6.04 25.48
C ASP A 106 -9.91 7.16 26.43
N GLN A 107 -9.10 8.21 26.64
CA GLN A 107 -9.52 9.38 27.44
C GLN A 107 -10.75 10.08 26.86
N VAL A 108 -10.87 10.18 25.52
CA VAL A 108 -12.03 10.78 24.87
C VAL A 108 -13.27 9.88 24.97
N ILE A 109 -13.08 8.56 24.97
CA ILE A 109 -14.17 7.58 25.13
C ILE A 109 -14.68 7.56 26.57
N ASP A 110 -13.78 7.66 27.55
CA ASP A 110 -14.09 7.55 28.99
C ASP A 110 -14.69 8.84 29.60
N GLY A 111 -14.59 9.98 28.89
CA GLY A 111 -15.29 11.23 29.22
C GLY A 111 -14.43 12.29 29.90
#